data_AF-A0A2V9INH2-F1
#
_entry.id   AF-A0A2V9INH2-F1
#
_cell.length_a   1.000
_cell.length_b   1.000
_cell.length_c   1.000
_cell.angle_alpha   90.00
_cell.angle_beta   90.00
_cell.angle_gamma   90.00
#
_symmetry.space_group_name_H-M   'P 1'
#
loop_
_entity.id
_entity.type
_entity.pdbx_description
1 polymer ?
#
loop_
_entity_poly.entity_id
_entity_poly.type
_entity_poly.pdbx_seq_one_letter_code
_entity_poly.pdbx_strand_id
1 'polypeptide(L)'
;MLGERISAESGKVTAQRVLPNPGGGPKMETSFQATGKLLGEDETDTGTYSAVVRPDGTLYGEGQGVVMGKNGDLATWIGQGVGTIKKDGSVSYRGALYYQTSSPRWSRLNSIAGIFEYEVDAQGNARSEISEWK
;
A
#
# COMPACT_ATOMS: atom_id res chain seq x y z
N MET A 1 -13.33 6.57 -13.72
CA MET A 1 -13.09 5.27 -14.40
C MET A 1 -11.65 4.87 -14.09
N LEU A 2 -11.36 3.58 -13.85
CA LEU A 2 -9.97 3.14 -13.70
C LEU A 2 -9.23 3.26 -15.03
N GLY A 3 -8.02 3.81 -14.99
CA GLY A 3 -7.13 3.95 -16.13
C GLY A 3 -6.14 2.80 -16.24
N GLU A 4 -4.93 3.12 -16.71
CA GLU A 4 -3.83 2.16 -16.84
C GLU A 4 -3.39 1.59 -15.48
N ARG A 5 -3.05 0.29 -15.45
CA ARG A 5 -2.35 -0.31 -14.31
C ARG A 5 -0.91 0.18 -14.28
N ILE A 6 -0.56 0.95 -13.26
CA ILE A 6 0.76 1.56 -13.10
C ILE A 6 1.71 0.72 -12.26
N SER A 7 1.20 -0.16 -11.39
CA SER A 7 2.03 -1.05 -10.58
C SER A 7 1.41 -2.43 -10.36
N ALA A 8 2.26 -3.43 -10.26
CA ALA A 8 1.95 -4.74 -9.71
C ALA A 8 3.17 -5.27 -8.95
N GLU A 9 2.97 -5.64 -7.69
CA GLU A 9 4.03 -6.04 -6.78
C GLU A 9 3.62 -7.22 -5.90
N SER A 10 4.61 -7.93 -5.40
CA SER A 10 4.46 -8.99 -4.40
C SER A 10 5.48 -8.81 -3.30
N GLY A 11 5.06 -9.05 -2.07
CA GLY A 11 5.87 -8.73 -0.92
C GLY A 11 5.54 -9.56 0.29
N LYS A 12 6.10 -9.14 1.42
CA LYS A 12 5.90 -9.79 2.70
C LYS A 12 5.86 -8.77 3.83
N VAL A 13 4.98 -9.01 4.79
CA VAL A 13 4.98 -8.32 6.07
C VAL A 13 6.30 -8.62 6.79
N THR A 14 7.00 -7.57 7.20
CA THR A 14 8.31 -7.66 7.87
C THR A 14 8.22 -7.38 9.36
N ALA A 15 7.25 -6.59 9.80
CA ALA A 15 7.04 -6.29 11.20
C ALA A 15 5.58 -5.92 11.49
N GLN A 16 5.13 -6.21 12.71
CA GLN A 16 3.85 -5.77 13.24
C GLN A 16 4.00 -5.31 14.68
N ARG A 17 3.28 -4.25 15.04
CA ARG A 17 3.29 -3.68 16.40
C ARG A 17 1.91 -3.17 16.79
N VAL A 18 1.42 -3.60 17.94
CA VAL A 18 0.18 -3.06 18.52
C VAL A 18 0.41 -1.61 18.95
N LEU A 19 -0.51 -0.73 18.59
CA LEU A 19 -0.46 0.69 18.94
C LEU A 19 -1.56 1.06 19.94
N PRO A 20 -1.34 2.07 20.79
CA PRO A 20 -2.41 2.63 21.61
C PRO A 20 -3.47 3.28 20.72
N ASN A 21 -4.73 3.14 21.10
CA ASN A 21 -5.86 3.79 20.45
C ASN A 21 -6.86 4.31 21.50
N PRO A 22 -6.70 5.56 21.96
CA PRO A 22 -7.58 6.16 22.95
C PRO A 22 -9.06 6.23 22.52
N GLY A 23 -9.33 6.18 21.21
CA GLY A 23 -10.69 6.13 20.66
C GLY A 23 -11.38 4.77 20.78
N GLY A 24 -10.68 3.74 21.29
CA GLY A 24 -11.18 2.38 21.44
C GLY A 24 -11.01 1.52 20.18
N GLY A 25 -10.99 0.20 20.37
CA GLY A 25 -10.78 -0.79 19.31
C GLY A 25 -9.30 -1.06 18.97
N PRO A 26 -8.96 -2.25 18.44
CA PRO A 26 -7.59 -2.60 18.08
C PRO A 26 -6.98 -1.63 17.05
N LYS A 27 -5.74 -1.21 17.30
CA LYS A 27 -4.89 -0.51 16.33
C LYS A 27 -3.57 -1.24 16.17
N MET A 28 -3.17 -1.47 14.93
CA MET A 28 -1.96 -2.20 14.56
C MET A 28 -1.15 -1.38 13.56
N GLU A 29 0.15 -1.33 13.77
CA GLU A 29 1.14 -0.91 12.79
C GLU A 29 1.67 -2.14 12.04
N THR A 30 1.84 -2.05 10.73
CA THR A 30 2.37 -3.13 9.90
C THR A 30 3.32 -2.55 8.86
N SER A 31 4.53 -3.09 8.81
CA SER A 31 5.53 -2.78 7.78
C SER A 31 5.67 -3.94 6.82
N PHE A 32 5.97 -3.63 5.56
CA PHE A 32 6.19 -4.63 4.53
C PHE A 32 7.36 -4.23 3.63
N GLN A 33 7.86 -5.21 2.90
CA GLN A 33 8.72 -5.00 1.73
C GLN A 33 8.16 -5.77 0.56
N ALA A 34 8.19 -5.15 -0.63
CA ALA A 34 7.72 -5.74 -1.86
C ALA A 34 8.69 -5.48 -3.00
N THR A 35 8.58 -6.30 -4.04
CA THR A 35 9.22 -6.07 -5.32
C THR A 35 8.20 -6.21 -6.43
N GLY A 36 8.39 -5.44 -7.49
CA GLY A 36 7.41 -5.38 -8.56
C GLY A 36 7.89 -4.53 -9.71
N LYS A 37 6.92 -4.02 -10.45
CA LYS A 37 7.15 -3.06 -11.52
C LYS A 37 6.29 -1.83 -11.32
N LEU A 38 6.91 -0.65 -11.35
CA LEU A 38 6.24 0.65 -11.36
C LEU A 38 6.49 1.35 -12.70
N LEU A 39 5.42 1.60 -13.45
CA LEU A 39 5.46 2.11 -14.82
C LEU A 39 6.39 1.29 -15.74
N GLY A 40 6.40 -0.04 -15.54
CA GLY A 40 7.19 -1.01 -16.30
C GLY A 40 8.61 -1.28 -15.76
N GLU A 41 9.10 -0.45 -14.85
CA GLU A 41 10.46 -0.52 -14.30
C GLU A 41 10.52 -1.38 -13.04
N ASP A 42 11.53 -2.22 -12.92
CA ASP A 42 11.76 -3.02 -11.70
C ASP A 42 11.99 -2.10 -10.50
N GLU A 43 11.33 -2.40 -9.38
CA GLU A 43 11.42 -1.61 -8.16
C GLU A 43 11.43 -2.46 -6.88
N THR A 44 11.78 -1.83 -5.76
CA THR A 44 11.56 -2.32 -4.40
C THR A 44 10.79 -1.27 -3.62
N ASP A 45 9.68 -1.68 -3.00
CA ASP A 45 8.86 -0.85 -2.13
C ASP A 45 9.05 -1.25 -0.68
N THR A 46 9.08 -0.26 0.19
CA THR A 46 9.05 -0.44 1.64
C THR A 46 8.06 0.54 2.23
N GLY A 47 6.99 -0.01 2.81
CA GLY A 47 5.88 0.75 3.35
C GLY A 47 5.59 0.42 4.81
N THR A 48 4.95 1.36 5.50
CA THR A 48 4.37 1.16 6.83
C THR A 48 2.99 1.78 6.90
N TYR A 49 2.03 0.99 7.38
CA TYR A 49 0.65 1.39 7.61
C TYR A 49 0.29 1.29 9.09
N SER A 50 -0.61 2.16 9.54
CA SER A 50 -1.38 1.96 10.76
C SER A 50 -2.83 1.70 10.42
N ALA A 51 -3.43 0.68 11.02
CA ALA A 51 -4.80 0.26 10.79
C ALA A 51 -5.60 0.22 12.09
N VAL A 52 -6.82 0.77 12.08
CA VAL A 52 -7.79 0.73 13.17
C VAL A 52 -8.98 -0.14 12.77
N VAL A 53 -9.40 -1.05 13.66
CA VAL A 53 -10.66 -1.79 13.52
C VAL A 53 -11.82 -0.88 13.93
N ARG A 54 -12.75 -0.66 13.00
CA ARG A 54 -13.96 0.15 13.20
C ARG A 54 -15.08 -0.67 13.86
N PRO A 55 -16.10 -0.02 14.45
CA PRO A 55 -17.22 -0.73 15.10
C PRO A 55 -18.02 -1.67 14.18
N ASP A 56 -18.02 -1.42 12.87
CA ASP A 56 -18.66 -2.26 11.86
C ASP A 56 -17.80 -3.45 11.41
N GLY A 57 -16.62 -3.64 12.01
CA GLY A 57 -15.67 -4.69 11.67
C GLY A 57 -14.77 -4.39 10.47
N THR A 58 -14.94 -3.24 9.81
CA THR A 58 -14.03 -2.81 8.74
C THR A 58 -12.72 -2.26 9.32
N LEU A 59 -11.70 -2.19 8.49
CA LEU A 59 -10.41 -1.58 8.82
C LEU A 59 -10.32 -0.21 8.14
N TYR A 60 -9.74 0.76 8.83
CA TYR A 60 -9.21 1.96 8.19
C TYR A 60 -7.70 1.96 8.30
N GLY A 61 -7.02 2.02 7.16
CA GLY A 61 -5.57 2.09 7.08
C GLY A 61 -5.11 3.43 6.55
N GLU A 62 -4.04 3.96 7.12
CA GLU A 62 -3.26 5.06 6.56
C GLU A 62 -1.76 4.78 6.70
N GLY A 63 -0.97 5.18 5.73
CA GLY A 63 0.43 4.79 5.67
C GLY A 63 1.24 5.61 4.68
N GLN A 64 2.51 5.26 4.61
CA GLN A 64 3.49 5.86 3.72
C GLN A 64 4.59 4.86 3.38
N GLY A 65 5.31 5.13 2.30
CA GLY A 65 6.43 4.30 1.90
C GLY A 65 7.35 4.98 0.90
N VAL A 66 8.39 4.22 0.54
CA VAL A 66 9.47 4.63 -0.35
C VAL A 66 9.67 3.53 -1.38
N VAL A 67 9.65 3.93 -2.65
CA VAL A 67 9.89 3.07 -3.80
C VAL A 67 11.26 3.41 -4.38
N MET A 68 12.11 2.40 -4.54
CA MET A 68 13.41 2.50 -5.18
C MET A 68 13.42 1.72 -6.48
N GLY A 69 13.59 2.42 -7.61
CA GLY A 69 13.75 1.81 -8.91
C GLY A 69 15.16 1.24 -9.10
N LYS A 70 15.28 0.17 -9.88
CA LYS A 70 16.56 -0.49 -10.18
C LYS A 70 17.63 0.45 -10.75
N ASN A 71 17.21 1.51 -11.44
CA ASN A 71 18.08 2.50 -12.07
C ASN A 71 18.33 3.73 -11.18
N GLY A 72 18.01 3.67 -9.89
CA GLY A 72 18.21 4.76 -8.93
C GLY A 72 17.07 5.78 -8.88
N ASP A 73 15.96 5.52 -9.58
CA ASP A 73 14.73 6.30 -9.45
C ASP A 73 14.17 6.18 -8.02
N LEU A 74 13.63 7.27 -7.48
CA LEU A 74 13.08 7.31 -6.13
C LEU A 74 11.70 7.96 -6.15
N ALA A 75 10.73 7.33 -5.48
CA ALA A 75 9.44 7.94 -5.18
C ALA A 75 9.08 7.69 -3.71
N THR A 76 8.31 8.60 -3.13
CA THR A 76 7.58 8.35 -1.89
C THR A 76 6.09 8.28 -2.18
N TRP A 77 5.34 7.64 -1.31
CA TRP A 77 3.88 7.67 -1.38
C TRP A 77 3.28 7.84 0.01
N ILE A 78 2.11 8.47 0.05
CA ILE A 78 1.18 8.39 1.18
C ILE A 78 -0.09 7.68 0.70
N GLY A 79 -0.73 6.94 1.60
CA GLY A 79 -1.85 6.10 1.23
C GLY A 79 -2.90 5.99 2.31
N GLN A 80 -4.16 5.86 1.89
CA GLN A 80 -5.29 5.61 2.78
C GLN A 80 -6.23 4.59 2.14
N GLY A 81 -6.82 3.72 2.95
CA GLY A 81 -7.70 2.68 2.45
C GLY A 81 -8.65 2.10 3.49
N VAL A 82 -9.67 1.40 2.99
CA VAL A 82 -10.62 0.63 3.77
C VAL A 82 -10.33 -0.85 3.54
N GLY A 83 -10.32 -1.63 4.61
CA GLY A 83 -10.05 -3.05 4.55
C GLY A 83 -11.08 -3.92 5.26
N THR A 84 -10.99 -5.21 5.00
CA THR A 84 -11.83 -6.25 5.59
C THR A 84 -10.98 -7.45 5.99
N ILE A 85 -11.26 -8.02 7.16
CA ILE A 85 -10.69 -9.29 7.61
C ILE A 85 -11.59 -10.43 7.10
N LYS A 86 -11.01 -11.39 6.39
CA LYS A 86 -11.70 -12.59 5.89
C LYS A 86 -11.68 -13.70 6.94
N LYS A 87 -12.55 -14.70 6.76
CA LYS A 87 -12.74 -15.80 7.73
C LYS A 87 -11.48 -16.65 7.95
N ASP A 88 -10.62 -16.72 6.94
CA ASP A 88 -9.34 -17.44 6.96
C ASP A 88 -8.19 -16.59 7.53
N GLY A 89 -8.47 -15.38 8.03
CA GLY A 89 -7.47 -14.46 8.56
C GLY A 89 -6.76 -13.62 7.50
N SER A 90 -7.06 -13.82 6.22
CA SER A 90 -6.58 -12.95 5.15
C SER A 90 -7.18 -11.54 5.31
N VAL A 91 -6.42 -10.53 4.90
CA VAL A 91 -6.86 -9.13 4.90
C VAL A 91 -6.83 -8.60 3.48
N SER A 92 -7.80 -7.74 3.19
CA SER A 92 -7.94 -7.13 1.88
C SER A 92 -8.24 -5.64 2.03
N TYR A 93 -7.59 -4.79 1.25
CA TYR A 93 -7.75 -3.34 1.27
C TYR A 93 -8.02 -2.77 -0.13
N ARG A 94 -8.81 -1.71 -0.19
CA ARG A 94 -8.91 -0.80 -1.33
C ARG A 94 -8.72 0.63 -0.88
N GLY A 95 -8.02 1.41 -1.67
CA GLY A 95 -7.74 2.79 -1.32
C GLY A 95 -7.02 3.56 -2.43
N ALA A 96 -6.41 4.67 -2.04
CA ALA A 96 -5.64 5.51 -2.93
C ALA A 96 -4.23 5.75 -2.38
N LEU A 97 -3.27 5.81 -3.29
CA LEU A 97 -1.89 6.25 -3.08
C LEU A 97 -1.67 7.56 -3.84
N TYR A 98 -0.89 8.45 -3.23
CA TYR A 98 -0.43 9.69 -3.82
C TYR A 98 1.08 9.72 -3.76
N TYR A 99 1.71 9.80 -4.92
CA TYR A 99 3.15 9.71 -5.06
C TYR A 99 3.80 11.10 -5.11
N GLN A 100 5.06 11.15 -4.70
CA GLN A 100 5.95 12.28 -4.92
C GLN A 100 7.31 11.79 -5.40
N THR A 101 7.82 12.39 -6.48
CA THR A 101 9.11 12.02 -7.06
C THR A 101 9.76 13.19 -7.81
N SER A 102 11.09 13.21 -7.82
CA SER A 102 11.90 14.07 -8.70
C SER A 102 12.44 13.33 -9.93
N SER A 103 12.15 12.02 -10.08
CA SER A 103 12.57 11.24 -11.26
C SER A 103 11.84 11.74 -12.51
N PRO A 104 12.57 12.10 -13.58
CA PRO A 104 11.94 12.41 -14.86
C PRO A 104 11.13 11.24 -15.43
N ARG A 105 11.59 10.00 -15.22
CA ARG A 105 10.95 8.78 -15.72
C ARG A 105 9.61 8.51 -15.03
N TRP A 106 9.53 8.82 -13.74
CA TRP A 106 8.33 8.65 -12.94
C TRP A 106 7.54 9.95 -12.72
N SER A 107 7.87 11.02 -13.46
CA SER A 107 7.27 12.35 -13.29
C SER A 107 5.74 12.37 -13.35
N ARG A 108 5.12 11.49 -14.16
CA ARG A 108 3.65 11.33 -14.24
C ARG A 108 3.01 10.94 -12.90
N LEU A 109 3.73 10.26 -12.01
CA LEU A 109 3.21 9.87 -10.69
C LEU A 109 2.78 11.08 -9.85
N ASN A 110 3.42 12.24 -10.05
CA ASN A 110 3.12 13.47 -9.31
C ASN A 110 1.75 14.08 -9.65
N SER A 111 1.11 13.66 -10.76
CA SER A 111 -0.13 14.27 -11.25
C SER A 111 -1.29 13.29 -11.33
N ILE A 112 -1.16 12.10 -10.74
CA ILE A 112 -2.22 11.08 -10.73
C ILE A 112 -2.51 10.61 -9.30
N ALA A 113 -3.74 10.17 -9.07
CA ALA A 113 -4.08 9.34 -7.92
C ALA A 113 -3.99 7.87 -8.35
N GLY A 114 -3.30 7.03 -7.58
CA GLY A 114 -3.26 5.59 -7.81
C GLY A 114 -4.29 4.89 -6.95
N ILE A 115 -5.27 4.20 -7.53
CA ILE A 115 -6.20 3.33 -6.80
C ILE A 115 -5.56 1.97 -6.64
N PHE A 116 -5.45 1.50 -5.40
CA PHE A 116 -4.81 0.23 -5.08
C PHE A 116 -5.81 -0.84 -4.64
N GLU A 117 -5.51 -2.07 -5.00
CA GLU A 117 -6.05 -3.28 -4.40
C GLU A 117 -4.91 -4.05 -3.74
N TYR A 118 -5.06 -4.37 -2.46
CA TYR A 118 -4.02 -5.01 -1.67
C TYR A 118 -4.56 -6.21 -0.90
N GLU A 119 -3.89 -7.34 -1.02
CA GLU A 119 -4.27 -8.61 -0.40
C GLU A 119 -3.10 -9.14 0.44
N VAL A 120 -3.39 -9.57 1.66
CA VAL A 120 -2.44 -10.24 2.55
C VAL A 120 -3.03 -11.58 2.99
N ASP A 121 -2.27 -12.66 2.84
CA ASP A 121 -2.67 -13.97 3.36
C ASP A 121 -2.31 -14.16 4.84
N ALA A 122 -2.74 -15.28 5.43
CA ALA A 122 -2.48 -15.58 6.84
C ALA A 122 -0.98 -15.80 7.16
N GLN A 123 -0.13 -15.96 6.14
CA GLN A 123 1.32 -16.10 6.27
C GLN A 123 2.05 -14.76 6.08
N GLY A 124 1.31 -13.68 5.87
CA GLY A 124 1.84 -12.34 5.67
C GLY A 124 2.40 -12.10 4.27
N ASN A 125 2.10 -12.95 3.29
CA ASN A 125 2.47 -12.68 1.89
C ASN A 125 1.48 -11.66 1.32
N ALA A 126 2.03 -10.62 0.70
CA ALA A 126 1.29 -9.50 0.17
C ALA A 126 1.29 -9.49 -1.35
N ARG A 127 0.18 -9.03 -1.95
CA ARG A 127 0.08 -8.69 -3.37
C ARG A 127 -0.64 -7.36 -3.51
N SER A 128 -0.14 -6.51 -4.39
CA SER A 128 -0.73 -5.20 -4.68
C SER A 128 -0.84 -5.01 -6.18
N GLU A 129 -1.96 -4.43 -6.62
CA GLU A 129 -2.08 -3.82 -7.94
C GLU A 129 -2.55 -2.39 -7.79
N ILE A 130 -1.92 -1.48 -8.54
CA ILE A 130 -2.26 -0.05 -8.51
C ILE A 130 -2.56 0.41 -9.93
N SER A 131 -3.71 1.04 -10.11
CA SER A 131 -4.14 1.65 -11.38
C SER A 131 -4.35 3.14 -11.21
N GLU A 132 -4.06 3.93 -12.23
CA GLU A 132 -4.38 5.36 -12.17
C GLU A 132 -5.90 5.59 -12.14
N TRP A 133 -6.33 6.64 -11.46
CA TRP A 133 -7.71 7.14 -11.55
C TRP A 133 -7.89 8.09 -12.74
N LYS A 134 -8.99 7.95 -13.49
CA LYS A 134 -9.43 8.86 -14.57
C LYS A 134 -10.84 9.40 -14.36
#